data_AF-A0A832B438-F1
#
_entry.id   AF-A0A832B438-F1
#
_cell.length_a   1.000
_cell.length_b   1.000
_cell.length_c   1.000
_cell.angle_alpha   90.00
_cell.angle_beta   90.00
_cell.angle_gamma   90.00
#
_symmetry.space_group_name_H-M   'P 1'
#
loop_
_entity.id
_entity.type
_entity.pdbx_description
1 polymer ?
#
loop_
_entity_poly.entity_id
_entity_poly.type
_entity_poly.pdbx_seq_one_letter_code
_entity_poly.pdbx_strand_id
1 'polypeptide(L)'
;MTRSFASSPPFPEAAHTALANSQLRSNLARATTTIRARRDRFVRELPDFEELRLAAEAVKSDALSRLDELLVELEANVRAAGGDVHFARNAAEANAIVTRLVLASGEREVVKVKSMTTAEIGLN
;
A
#
# COMPACT_ATOMS: atom_id res chain seq x y z
N MET A 1 -12.11 -14.18 16.66
CA MET A 1 -11.47 -15.05 15.65
C MET A 1 -11.62 -14.41 14.28
N THR A 2 -10.64 -13.59 13.90
CA THR A 2 -10.61 -12.90 12.60
C THR A 2 -10.39 -13.93 11.51
N ARG A 3 -11.29 -14.00 10.52
CA ARG A 3 -11.16 -14.93 9.38
C ARG A 3 -9.86 -14.63 8.65
N SER A 4 -8.96 -15.60 8.67
CA SER A 4 -7.77 -15.64 7.82
C SER A 4 -8.17 -15.54 6.34
N PHE A 5 -7.44 -14.73 5.57
CA PHE A 5 -7.56 -14.63 4.11
C PHE A 5 -7.35 -15.98 3.40
N ALA A 6 -6.83 -17.00 4.08
CA ALA A 6 -6.67 -18.37 3.57
C ALA A 6 -8.00 -19.12 3.30
N SER A 7 -9.16 -18.51 3.55
CA SER A 7 -10.48 -19.14 3.41
C SER A 7 -11.30 -18.66 2.20
N SER A 8 -10.72 -17.86 1.30
CA SER A 8 -11.45 -17.44 0.09
C SER A 8 -11.35 -18.53 -1.00
N PRO A 9 -12.47 -18.89 -1.64
CA PRO A 9 -12.44 -19.84 -2.75
C PRO A 9 -11.65 -19.26 -3.95
N PRO A 10 -11.18 -20.10 -4.89
CA PRO A 10 -10.50 -19.64 -6.10
C PRO A 10 -11.29 -18.55 -6.82
N PHE A 11 -10.58 -17.61 -7.46
CA PHE A 11 -11.18 -16.43 -8.08
C PHE A 11 -12.42 -16.74 -8.96
N PRO A 12 -12.42 -17.77 -9.84
CA PRO A 12 -13.60 -18.08 -10.64
C PRO A 12 -14.86 -18.36 -9.80
N GLU A 13 -14.73 -19.16 -8.75
CA GLU A 13 -15.84 -19.50 -7.84
C GLU A 13 -16.30 -18.28 -7.05
N ALA A 14 -15.35 -17.55 -6.47
CA ALA A 14 -15.64 -16.31 -5.74
C ALA A 14 -16.37 -15.28 -6.63
N ALA A 15 -15.95 -15.17 -7.90
CA ALA A 15 -16.55 -14.27 -8.87
C ALA A 15 -18.00 -14.63 -9.18
N HIS A 16 -18.33 -15.90 -9.38
CA HIS A 16 -19.71 -16.33 -9.62
C HIS A 16 -20.64 -15.91 -8.49
N THR A 17 -20.27 -16.21 -7.24
CA THR A 17 -21.07 -15.82 -6.07
C THR A 17 -21.16 -14.29 -5.92
N ALA A 18 -20.05 -13.58 -6.09
CA ALA A 18 -20.02 -12.13 -5.95
C ALA A 18 -20.83 -11.40 -7.04
N LEU A 19 -20.81 -11.90 -8.28
CA LEU A 19 -21.56 -11.32 -9.40
C LEU A 19 -23.07 -11.54 -9.27
N ALA A 20 -23.51 -12.63 -8.63
CA ALA A 20 -24.92 -12.83 -8.31
C ALA A 20 -25.45 -11.85 -7.24
N ASN A 21 -24.56 -11.23 -6.46
CA ASN A 21 -24.94 -10.27 -5.43
C ASN A 21 -25.26 -8.89 -6.04
N SER A 22 -26.54 -8.63 -6.30
CA SER A 22 -27.03 -7.38 -6.90
C SER A 22 -26.71 -6.14 -6.06
N GLN A 23 -26.76 -6.25 -4.73
CA GLN A 23 -26.42 -5.16 -3.81
C GLN A 23 -24.94 -4.80 -3.90
N LEU A 24 -24.06 -5.82 -3.88
CA LEU A 24 -22.62 -5.64 -4.05
C LEU A 24 -22.31 -4.97 -5.40
N ARG A 25 -22.92 -5.44 -6.48
CA ARG A 25 -22.75 -4.83 -7.81
C ARG A 25 -23.19 -3.37 -7.85
N SER A 26 -24.36 -3.05 -7.29
CA SER A 26 -24.87 -1.68 -7.20
C SER A 26 -23.93 -0.78 -6.39
N ASN A 27 -23.46 -1.26 -5.24
CA ASN A 27 -22.52 -0.53 -4.40
C ASN A 27 -21.17 -0.30 -5.10
N LEU A 28 -20.62 -1.31 -5.77
CA LEU A 28 -19.37 -1.21 -6.50
C LEU A 28 -19.48 -0.23 -7.67
N ALA A 29 -20.56 -0.31 -8.46
CA ALA A 29 -20.82 0.59 -9.57
C ALA A 29 -20.92 2.04 -9.07
N ARG A 30 -21.66 2.29 -7.98
CA ARG A 30 -21.79 3.62 -7.38
C ARG A 30 -20.43 4.14 -6.88
N ALA A 31 -19.68 3.33 -6.14
CA ALA A 31 -18.40 3.72 -5.57
C ALA A 31 -17.38 4.05 -6.67
N THR A 32 -17.20 3.16 -7.64
CA THR A 32 -16.24 3.34 -8.75
C THR A 32 -16.60 4.54 -9.62
N THR A 33 -17.88 4.71 -9.96
CA THR A 33 -18.34 5.87 -10.74
C THR A 33 -18.13 7.17 -9.97
N THR A 34 -18.43 7.19 -8.67
CA THR A 34 -18.23 8.38 -7.82
C THR A 34 -16.75 8.78 -7.75
N ILE A 35 -15.87 7.81 -7.53
CA ILE A 35 -14.42 8.05 -7.46
C ILE A 35 -13.89 8.58 -8.79
N ARG A 36 -14.28 7.96 -9.92
CA ARG A 36 -13.88 8.40 -11.26
C ARG A 36 -14.39 9.81 -11.57
N ALA A 37 -15.67 10.08 -11.32
CA ALA A 37 -16.25 11.40 -11.56
C ALA A 37 -15.57 12.50 -10.71
N ARG A 38 -15.22 12.20 -9.45
CA ARG A 38 -14.44 13.12 -8.61
C ARG A 38 -13.04 13.36 -9.15
N ARG A 39 -12.32 12.29 -9.51
CA ARG A 39 -11.00 12.38 -10.16
C ARG A 39 -11.10 13.26 -11.41
N ASP A 40 -12.01 12.96 -12.32
CA ASP A 40 -12.12 13.66 -13.59
C ASP A 40 -12.48 15.13 -13.41
N ARG A 41 -13.23 15.48 -12.36
CA ARG A 41 -13.47 16.88 -11.99
C ARG A 41 -12.16 17.60 -11.66
N PHE A 42 -11.35 17.03 -10.76
CA PHE A 42 -10.07 17.65 -10.37
C PHE A 42 -9.06 17.65 -11.51
N VAL A 43 -9.00 16.59 -12.31
CA VAL A 43 -8.13 16.53 -13.50
C VAL A 43 -8.47 17.66 -14.47
N ARG A 44 -9.76 17.96 -14.68
CA ARG A 44 -10.18 19.07 -15.56
C ARG A 44 -9.82 20.45 -15.01
N GLU A 45 -9.55 20.60 -13.72
CA GLU A 45 -9.09 21.86 -13.13
C GLU A 45 -7.60 22.12 -13.43
N LEU A 46 -6.84 21.11 -13.87
CA LEU A 46 -5.42 21.22 -14.24
C LEU A 46 -5.24 20.97 -15.75
N PRO A 47 -5.09 22.04 -16.57
CA PRO A 47 -4.94 21.92 -18.03
C PRO A 47 -3.74 21.05 -18.46
N ASP A 48 -2.72 20.97 -17.62
CA ASP A 48 -1.45 20.27 -17.81
C ASP A 48 -1.38 18.93 -17.04
N PHE A 49 -2.51 18.41 -16.55
CA PHE A 49 -2.53 17.20 -15.71
C PHE A 49 -1.78 16.01 -16.30
N GLU A 50 -1.92 15.75 -17.61
CA GLU A 50 -1.26 14.61 -18.23
C GLU A 50 0.26 14.78 -18.31
N GLU A 51 0.74 16.00 -18.54
CA GLU A 51 2.16 16.32 -18.50
C GLU A 51 2.72 16.13 -17.08
N LEU A 52 2.02 16.62 -16.06
CA LEU A 52 2.37 16.40 -14.66
C LEU A 52 2.39 14.90 -14.30
N ARG A 53 1.43 14.12 -14.80
CA ARG A 53 1.36 12.67 -14.58
C ARG A 53 2.58 11.97 -15.19
N LEU A 54 2.95 12.32 -16.42
CA LEU A 54 4.11 11.75 -17.11
C LEU A 54 5.42 12.17 -16.45
N ALA A 55 5.54 13.42 -16.00
CA ALA A 55 6.70 13.89 -15.25
C ALA A 55 6.85 13.10 -13.93
N ALA A 56 5.76 12.92 -13.18
CA ALA A 56 5.79 12.13 -11.94
C ALA A 56 6.12 10.64 -12.20
N GLU A 57 5.65 10.08 -13.32
CA GLU A 57 6.03 8.74 -13.77
C GLU A 57 7.54 8.65 -14.07
N ALA A 58 8.09 9.62 -14.80
CA ALA A 58 9.51 9.67 -15.12
C ALA A 58 10.37 9.76 -13.85
N VAL A 59 9.98 10.59 -12.87
CA VAL A 59 10.66 10.69 -11.57
C VAL A 59 10.65 9.35 -10.83
N LYS A 60 9.52 8.63 -10.84
CA LYS A 60 9.44 7.31 -10.20
C LYS A 60 10.32 6.28 -10.90
N SER A 61 10.34 6.29 -12.23
CA SER A 61 11.20 5.39 -13.02
C SER A 61 12.68 5.66 -12.76
N ASP A 62 13.09 6.93 -12.72
CA ASP A 62 14.46 7.32 -12.36
C ASP A 62 14.81 6.83 -10.95
N ALA A 63 13.94 7.09 -9.97
CA ALA A 63 14.16 6.67 -8.59
C ALA A 63 14.28 5.14 -8.46
N LEU A 64 13.48 4.37 -9.21
CA LEU A 64 13.59 2.91 -9.23
C LEU A 64 14.88 2.43 -9.91
N SER A 65 15.38 3.15 -10.90
CA SER A 65 16.63 2.80 -11.58
C SER A 65 17.89 3.03 -10.72
N ARG A 66 17.78 3.91 -9.71
CA ARG A 66 18.85 4.29 -8.77
C ARG A 66 18.51 3.89 -7.33
N LEU A 67 17.72 2.84 -7.18
CA LEU A 67 17.11 2.48 -5.90
C LEU A 67 18.17 2.15 -4.84
N ASP A 68 19.27 1.52 -5.23
CA ASP A 68 20.40 1.21 -4.35
C ASP A 68 21.06 2.47 -3.77
N GLU A 69 21.33 3.48 -4.59
CA GLU A 69 21.87 4.78 -4.16
C GLU A 69 20.88 5.51 -3.24
N LEU A 70 19.62 5.61 -3.68
CA LEU A 70 18.60 6.40 -2.99
C LEU A 70 18.17 5.79 -1.65
N LEU A 71 18.28 4.46 -1.48
CA LEU A 71 18.02 3.82 -0.19
C LEU A 71 19.07 4.19 0.86
N VAL A 72 20.34 4.33 0.46
CA VAL A 72 21.42 4.75 1.36
C VAL A 72 21.26 6.23 1.71
N GLU A 73 20.92 7.08 0.74
CA GLU A 73 20.63 8.49 0.97
C GLU A 73 19.41 8.66 1.90
N LEU A 74 18.34 7.90 1.67
CA LEU A 74 17.16 7.88 2.54
C LEU A 74 17.54 7.51 3.98
N GLU A 75 18.33 6.46 4.17
CA GLU A 75 18.79 6.05 5.50
C GLU A 75 19.57 7.17 6.20
N ALA A 76 20.51 7.81 5.50
CA ALA A 76 21.29 8.91 6.06
C ALA A 76 20.39 10.08 6.48
N ASN A 77 19.43 10.46 5.64
CA ASN A 77 18.49 11.55 5.92
C ASN A 77 17.54 11.22 7.08
N VAL A 78 17.02 9.99 7.14
CA VAL A 78 16.17 9.54 8.26
C VAL A 78 16.94 9.56 9.58
N ARG A 79 18.19 9.05 9.58
CA ARG A 79 19.07 9.11 10.76
C ARG A 79 19.38 10.53 11.19
N ALA A 80 19.66 11.43 10.24
CA ALA A 80 19.90 12.83 10.53
C ALA A 80 18.68 13.52 11.17
N ALA A 81 17.46 13.08 10.81
CA ALA A 81 16.21 13.53 11.41
C ALA A 81 15.86 12.84 12.74
N GLY A 82 16.72 11.95 13.26
CA GLY A 82 16.52 11.22 14.52
C GLY A 82 15.67 9.96 14.40
N GLY A 83 15.45 9.46 13.18
CA GLY A 83 14.77 8.18 12.94
C GLY A 83 15.74 7.02 12.73
N ASP A 84 15.23 5.79 12.85
CA ASP A 84 15.96 4.57 12.55
C ASP A 84 15.42 3.89 11.29
N VAL A 85 16.32 3.39 10.44
CA VAL A 85 15.98 2.57 9.28
C VAL A 85 16.41 1.13 9.53
N HIS A 86 15.51 0.19 9.27
CA HIS A 86 15.77 -1.23 9.36
C HIS A 86 15.62 -1.88 7.99
N PHE A 87 16.68 -2.51 7.51
CA PHE A 87 16.65 -3.32 6.29
C PHE A 87 16.26 -4.76 6.62
N ALA A 88 15.40 -5.34 5.77
CA ALA A 88 14.98 -6.73 5.84
C ALA A 88 15.06 -7.35 4.45
N ARG A 89 15.64 -8.55 4.34
CA ARG A 89 15.80 -9.27 3.08
C ARG A 89 14.52 -9.93 2.60
N ASN A 90 13.59 -10.20 3.53
CA ASN A 90 12.35 -10.90 3.26
C ASN A 90 11.29 -10.60 4.33
N ALA A 91 10.08 -11.13 4.10
CA ALA A 91 8.93 -10.98 4.99
C ALA A 91 9.20 -11.46 6.43
N ALA A 92 9.88 -12.60 6.62
CA ALA A 92 10.14 -13.15 7.95
C ALA A 92 11.04 -12.22 8.78
N GLU A 93 12.10 -11.69 8.17
CA GLU A 93 13.00 -10.74 8.82
C GLU A 93 12.30 -9.41 9.13
N ALA A 94 11.50 -8.89 8.20
CA ALA A 94 10.72 -7.67 8.42
C ALA A 94 9.75 -7.82 9.61
N ASN A 95 8.99 -8.92 9.65
CA ASN A 95 8.06 -9.21 10.75
C ASN A 95 8.79 -9.38 12.09
N ALA A 96 9.95 -10.04 12.11
CA ALA A 96 10.75 -10.20 13.32
C ALA A 96 11.26 -8.86 13.86
N ILE A 97 11.71 -7.96 12.97
CA ILE A 97 12.16 -6.61 13.34
C ILE A 97 11.01 -5.82 13.95
N VAL A 98 9.87 -5.73 13.27
CA VAL A 98 8.70 -4.99 13.77
C VAL A 98 8.24 -5.54 15.12
N THR A 99 8.14 -6.86 15.26
CA THR A 99 7.73 -7.51 16.51
C THR A 99 8.67 -7.16 17.65
N ARG A 100 9.99 -7.22 17.41
CA ARG A 100 10.99 -6.88 18.41
C ARG A 100 10.89 -5.41 18.86
N LEU A 101 10.66 -4.48 17.93
CA LEU A 101 10.53 -3.06 18.24
C LEU A 101 9.30 -2.79 19.13
N VAL A 102 8.15 -3.39 18.80
CA VAL A 102 6.94 -3.27 19.62
C VAL A 102 7.14 -3.89 21.01
N LEU A 103 7.75 -5.07 21.10
CA LEU A 103 8.01 -5.70 22.40
C LEU A 103 8.97 -4.86 23.26
N ALA A 104 9.97 -4.22 22.64
CA ALA A 104 10.93 -3.38 23.34
C ALA A 104 10.33 -2.09 23.90
N SER A 105 9.23 -1.58 23.32
CA SER A 105 8.52 -0.43 23.89
C SER A 105 7.66 -0.79 25.10
N GLY A 106 7.40 -2.08 25.34
CA GLY A 106 6.48 -2.56 26.39
C GLY A 106 5.00 -2.36 26.07
N GLU A 107 4.70 -1.82 24.88
CA GLU A 107 3.34 -1.56 24.44
C GLU A 107 2.62 -2.86 24.09
N ARG A 108 1.31 -2.89 24.35
CA ARG A 108 0.45 -4.06 24.08
C ARG A 108 -0.55 -3.80 22.96
N GLU A 109 -0.66 -2.54 22.53
CA GLU A 109 -1.55 -2.09 21.47
C GLU A 109 -0.76 -1.35 20.40
N VAL A 110 -1.06 -1.64 19.14
CA VAL A 110 -0.37 -1.04 17.98
C VAL A 110 -1.41 -0.55 16.99
N VAL A 111 -1.26 0.69 16.53
CA VAL A 111 -2.04 1.21 15.40
C VAL A 111 -1.22 0.98 14.13
N LYS A 112 -1.69 0.07 13.27
CA LYS A 112 -1.10 -0.18 11.97
C LYS A 112 -1.86 0.56 10.87
N VAL A 113 -1.17 1.41 10.11
CA VAL A 113 -1.72 1.99 8.88
C VAL A 113 -1.72 0.96 7.76
N LYS A 114 -2.77 0.94 6.93
CA LYS A 114 -2.84 0.02 5.79
C LYS A 114 -1.75 0.34 4.76
N SER A 115 -0.96 -0.68 4.41
CA SER A 115 0.01 -0.64 3.32
C SER A 115 -0.07 -1.95 2.52
N MET A 116 0.04 -1.86 1.19
CA MET A 116 0.12 -3.03 0.32
C MET A 116 1.32 -3.91 0.69
N THR A 117 2.48 -3.30 0.92
CA THR A 117 3.69 -4.01 1.37
C THR A 117 3.46 -4.78 2.67
N THR A 118 2.76 -4.18 3.64
CA THR A 118 2.45 -4.90 4.91
C THR A 118 1.52 -6.08 4.70
N ALA A 119 0.61 -6.01 3.71
CA ALA A 119 -0.26 -7.14 3.36
C ALA A 119 0.53 -8.25 2.64
N GLU A 120 1.42 -7.87 1.71
CA GLU A 120 2.27 -8.79 0.95
C GLU A 120 3.24 -9.58 1.84
N ILE A 121 3.79 -8.96 2.89
CA ILE A 121 4.66 -9.63 3.87
C ILE A 121 3.89 -10.32 5.01
N GLY A 122 2.55 -10.28 4.99
CA GLY A 122 1.72 -10.91 6.01
C GLY A 122 1.79 -10.26 7.40
N LEU A 123 2.18 -8.99 7.50
CA LEU A 123 2.20 -8.23 8.75
C LEU A 123 0.76 -7.81 9.12
N ASN A 124 0.07 -8.68 9.86
CA ASN A 124 -1.33 -8.52 10.28
C ASN A 124 -1.49 -8.43 11.80
#